data_AF-A0A2T7BIE8-F1
#
_entry.id   AF-A0A2T7BIE8-F1
#
_cell.length_a   1.000
_cell.length_b   1.000
_cell.length_c   1.000
_cell.angle_alpha   90.00
_cell.angle_beta   90.00
_cell.angle_gamma   90.00
#
_symmetry.space_group_name_H-M   'P 1'
#
loop_
_entity.id
_entity.type
_entity.pdbx_description
1 polymer ?
#
loop_
_entity_poly.entity_id
_entity_poly.type
_entity_poly.pdbx_seq_one_letter_code
_entity_poly.pdbx_strand_id
1 'polypeptide(L)'
;MEYMHAHPWMLFFITWSIMLVSMLIMNHQARNFYTLDVVLRQFSIFQLEFPASNKELPNLIQGIYALPEPMRTRSLRALKGQLYTDFLYMPGVYLSIHILCHEVSRTQHGWGFALFTFLSMGQFISWLCDIIENFYLLRKIRRRGPAISRLEHKAYQLMELVKWGLALAGAGLGASMLVYAWLLGTVRAESLRVLGWVIVATVVYGVLNAVFNKQREPDNAALQVK
;
A
#
# COMPACT_ATOMS: atom_id res chain seq x y z
N MET A 1 18.69 -12.69 15.93
CA MET A 1 17.26 -13.05 15.83
C MET A 1 16.56 -13.11 17.19
N GLU A 2 17.24 -13.39 18.31
CA GLU A 2 16.62 -13.45 19.65
C GLU A 2 15.90 -12.16 20.08
N TYR A 3 16.43 -10.98 19.77
CA TYR A 3 15.80 -9.69 20.12
C TYR A 3 14.43 -9.47 19.45
N MET A 4 14.23 -9.99 18.23
CA MET A 4 12.95 -9.86 17.53
C MET A 4 11.86 -10.72 18.17
N HIS A 5 12.23 -11.85 18.79
CA HIS A 5 11.29 -12.69 19.54
C HIS A 5 10.95 -12.12 20.91
N ALA A 6 11.82 -11.29 21.48
CA ALA A 6 11.62 -10.68 22.80
C ALA A 6 10.58 -9.54 22.77
N HIS A 7 10.53 -8.74 21.70
CA HIS A 7 9.69 -7.53 21.62
C HIS A 7 8.92 -7.38 20.30
N PRO A 8 8.06 -8.35 19.91
CA PRO A 8 7.33 -8.32 18.63
C PRO A 8 6.45 -7.07 18.49
N TRP A 9 5.84 -6.60 19.58
CA TRP A 9 4.99 -5.42 19.59
C TRP A 9 5.74 -4.11 19.32
N MET A 10 7.00 -3.99 19.77
CA MET A 10 7.82 -2.81 19.46
C MET A 10 8.17 -2.78 17.97
N LEU A 11 8.51 -3.95 17.40
CA LEU A 11 8.77 -4.07 15.97
C LEU A 11 7.52 -3.74 15.16
N PHE A 12 6.34 -4.25 15.57
CA PHE A 12 5.05 -3.89 14.96
C PHE A 12 4.82 -2.38 14.94
N PHE A 13 5.07 -1.69 16.06
CA PHE A 13 4.91 -0.23 16.12
C PHE A 13 5.86 0.50 15.16
N ILE A 14 7.12 0.05 15.08
CA ILE A 14 8.11 0.64 14.16
C ILE A 14 7.67 0.44 12.70
N THR A 15 7.29 -0.78 12.31
CA THR A 15 6.88 -1.09 10.93
C THR A 15 5.59 -0.37 10.56
N TRP A 16 4.64 -0.27 11.50
CA TRP A 16 3.42 0.50 11.33
C TRP A 16 3.72 2.00 11.15
N SER A 17 4.66 2.55 11.91
CA SER A 17 5.07 3.95 11.78
C SER A 17 5.73 4.24 10.42
N ILE A 18 6.60 3.34 9.95
CA ILE A 18 7.21 3.41 8.61
C ILE A 18 6.12 3.40 7.52
N MET A 19 5.13 2.52 7.65
CA MET A 19 3.99 2.44 6.75
C MET A 19 3.23 3.78 6.72
N LEU A 20 2.86 4.34 7.87
CA LEU A 20 2.11 5.61 7.95
C LEU A 20 2.88 6.78 7.34
N VAL A 21 4.18 6.91 7.64
CA VAL A 21 5.03 7.98 7.08
C VAL A 21 5.15 7.83 5.57
N SER A 22 5.41 6.62 5.07
CA SER A 22 5.49 6.36 3.64
C SER A 22 4.16 6.67 2.94
N MET A 23 3.03 6.31 3.56
CA MET A 23 1.70 6.62 3.05
C MET A 23 1.43 8.13 2.97
N LEU A 24 1.93 8.95 3.90
CA LEU A 24 1.84 10.43 3.78
C LEU A 24 2.60 10.93 2.55
N ILE A 25 3.81 10.41 2.33
CA ILE A 25 4.66 10.79 1.18
C ILE A 25 3.96 10.39 -0.13
N MET A 26 3.44 9.16 -0.21
CA MET A 26 2.72 8.68 -1.38
C MET A 26 1.43 9.48 -1.63
N ASN A 27 0.65 9.78 -0.60
CA ASN A 27 -0.53 10.64 -0.74
C ASN A 27 -0.18 12.03 -1.27
N HIS A 28 0.97 12.59 -0.86
CA HIS A 28 1.46 13.85 -1.39
C HIS A 28 1.86 13.73 -2.87
N GLN A 29 2.53 12.64 -3.26
CA GLN A 29 2.92 12.38 -4.65
C GLN A 29 1.70 12.16 -5.55
N ALA A 30 0.73 11.36 -5.11
CA ALA A 30 -0.51 11.03 -5.83
C ALA A 30 -1.32 12.27 -6.27
N ARG A 31 -1.17 13.41 -5.57
CA ARG A 31 -1.81 14.69 -5.95
C ARG A 31 -1.39 15.19 -7.33
N ASN A 32 -0.25 14.72 -7.82
CA ASN A 32 0.33 15.14 -9.09
C ASN A 32 0.09 14.10 -10.20
N PHE A 33 -0.80 13.14 -9.97
CA PHE A 33 -1.13 12.12 -10.97
C PHE A 33 -2.14 12.69 -11.96
N TYR A 34 -1.63 13.16 -13.09
CA TYR A 34 -2.43 13.62 -14.21
C TYR A 34 -2.18 12.75 -15.44
N THR A 35 -3.22 12.56 -16.24
CA THR A 35 -3.13 11.91 -17.55
C THR A 35 -4.08 12.62 -18.51
N LEU A 36 -3.77 12.59 -19.80
CA LEU A 36 -4.61 13.11 -20.87
C LEU A 36 -5.32 11.96 -21.57
N ASP A 37 -6.62 11.82 -21.34
CA ASP A 37 -7.48 10.77 -21.89
C ASP A 37 -8.76 11.41 -22.42
N VAL A 38 -8.70 11.91 -23.66
CA VAL A 38 -9.63 12.88 -24.29
C VAL A 38 -9.65 14.25 -23.59
N VAL A 39 -9.68 14.25 -22.26
CA VAL A 39 -9.61 15.42 -21.38
C VAL A 39 -8.50 15.23 -20.34
N LEU A 40 -8.00 16.34 -19.82
CA LEU A 40 -7.08 16.33 -18.69
C LEU A 40 -7.81 15.80 -17.46
N ARG A 41 -7.34 14.69 -16.89
CA ARG A 41 -7.93 14.12 -15.67
C ARG A 41 -6.86 13.67 -14.67
N GLN A 42 -7.26 13.65 -13.41
CA GLN A 42 -6.48 12.96 -12.39
C GLN A 42 -6.73 11.45 -12.46
N PHE A 43 -5.71 10.67 -12.10
CA PHE A 43 -5.81 9.23 -11.99
C PHE A 43 -5.31 8.76 -10.61
N SER A 44 -5.77 7.59 -10.18
CA SER A 44 -5.36 6.98 -8.91
C SER A 44 -4.32 5.88 -9.14
N ILE A 45 -3.49 5.59 -8.14
CA ILE A 45 -2.59 4.43 -8.18
C ILE A 45 -3.37 3.12 -8.40
N PHE A 46 -4.59 3.02 -7.89
CA PHE A 46 -5.45 1.86 -8.12
C PHE A 46 -5.78 1.62 -9.60
N GLN A 47 -5.73 2.64 -10.45
CA GLN A 47 -5.93 2.45 -11.90
C GLN A 47 -4.69 1.82 -12.58
N LEU A 48 -3.52 1.92 -11.95
CA LEU A 48 -2.31 1.21 -12.36
C LEU A 48 -2.33 -0.24 -11.86
N GLU A 49 -2.74 -0.45 -10.61
CA GLU A 49 -2.81 -1.77 -9.96
C GLU A 49 -3.98 -2.62 -10.48
N PHE A 50 -5.14 -2.02 -10.73
CA PHE A 50 -6.33 -2.73 -11.19
C PHE A 50 -6.84 -2.22 -12.54
N PRO A 51 -6.06 -2.37 -13.62
CA PRO A 51 -6.55 -2.03 -14.94
C PRO A 51 -7.72 -2.96 -15.29
N ALA A 52 -8.83 -2.38 -15.72
CA ALA A 52 -10.03 -3.10 -16.17
C ALA A 52 -9.79 -3.80 -17.51
N SER A 53 -8.83 -3.32 -18.32
CA SER A 53 -8.45 -3.95 -19.58
C SER A 53 -6.95 -3.92 -19.84
N ASN A 54 -6.49 -4.79 -20.74
CA ASN A 54 -5.08 -4.85 -21.17
C ASN A 54 -4.60 -3.60 -21.94
N LYS A 55 -5.52 -2.69 -22.30
CA LYS A 55 -5.23 -1.42 -22.95
C LYS A 55 -5.15 -0.25 -21.97
N GLU A 56 -5.77 -0.36 -20.79
CA GLU A 56 -5.91 0.76 -19.87
C GLU A 56 -4.56 1.23 -19.32
N LEU A 57 -3.72 0.32 -18.83
CA LEU A 57 -2.38 0.67 -18.34
C LEU A 57 -1.49 1.32 -19.43
N PRO A 58 -1.36 0.74 -20.65
CA PRO A 58 -0.67 1.41 -21.75
C PRO A 58 -1.25 2.78 -22.11
N ASN A 59 -2.57 2.91 -22.20
CA ASN A 59 -3.24 4.17 -22.53
C ASN A 59 -3.01 5.23 -21.46
N LEU A 60 -3.08 4.85 -20.19
CA LEU A 60 -2.82 5.75 -19.06
C LEU A 60 -1.38 6.26 -19.09
N ILE A 61 -0.40 5.37 -19.33
CA ILE A 61 1.01 5.78 -19.48
C ILE A 61 1.18 6.72 -20.68
N GLN A 62 0.58 6.40 -21.83
CA GLN A 62 0.63 7.25 -23.02
C GLN A 62 0.00 8.62 -22.76
N GLY A 63 -1.13 8.66 -22.06
CA GLY A 63 -1.80 9.90 -21.67
C GLY A 63 -0.94 10.78 -20.77
N ILE A 64 -0.11 10.21 -19.88
CA ILE A 64 0.89 10.98 -19.11
C ILE A 64 1.92 11.62 -20.04
N TYR A 65 2.41 10.87 -21.04
CA TYR A 65 3.40 11.37 -22.00
C TYR A 65 2.83 12.41 -22.98
N ALA A 66 1.53 12.40 -23.20
CA ALA A 66 0.81 13.37 -24.03
C ALA A 66 0.53 14.71 -23.32
N LEU A 67 0.77 14.80 -22.00
CA LEU A 67 0.60 16.06 -21.27
C LEU A 67 1.55 17.15 -21.76
N PRO A 68 1.12 18.42 -21.76
CA PRO A 68 2.01 19.56 -21.99
C PRO A 68 3.05 19.67 -20.86
N GLU A 69 4.22 20.22 -21.18
CA GLU A 69 5.16 20.66 -20.14
C GLU A 69 4.62 21.93 -19.47
N PRO A 70 4.78 22.11 -18.14
CA PRO A 70 5.59 21.32 -17.19
C PRO A 70 4.86 20.13 -16.52
N MET A 71 3.59 19.89 -16.85
CA MET A 71 2.73 18.92 -16.14
C MET A 71 3.19 17.48 -16.34
N ARG A 72 3.69 17.14 -17.53
CA ARG A 72 4.26 15.83 -17.84
C ARG A 72 5.40 15.47 -16.90
N THR A 73 6.38 16.36 -16.77
CA THR A 73 7.55 16.13 -15.90
C THR A 73 7.13 15.95 -14.44
N ARG A 74 6.21 16.78 -13.96
CA ARG A 74 5.67 16.71 -12.59
C ARG A 74 4.97 15.38 -12.34
N SER A 75 4.12 14.94 -13.27
CA SER A 75 3.36 13.69 -13.15
C SER A 75 4.27 12.46 -13.20
N LEU A 76 5.24 12.42 -14.12
CA LEU A 76 6.21 11.33 -14.20
C LEU A 76 7.12 11.26 -12.97
N ARG A 77 7.56 12.41 -12.44
CA ARG A 77 8.37 12.46 -11.22
C ARG A 77 7.59 11.95 -10.02
N ALA A 78 6.34 12.39 -9.87
CA ALA A 78 5.48 11.94 -8.80
C ALA A 78 5.21 10.44 -8.88
N LEU A 79 4.87 9.93 -10.07
CA LEU A 79 4.57 8.51 -10.26
C LEU A 79 5.78 7.62 -9.95
N LYS A 80 6.96 7.97 -10.48
CA LYS A 80 8.20 7.26 -10.13
C LYS A 80 8.53 7.39 -8.66
N GLY A 81 8.35 8.59 -8.09
CA GLY A 81 8.56 8.83 -6.67
C GLY A 81 7.69 7.94 -5.80
N GLN A 82 6.42 7.76 -6.17
CA GLN A 82 5.51 6.85 -5.47
C GLN A 82 5.98 5.41 -5.56
N LEU A 83 6.28 4.91 -6.76
CA LEU A 83 6.80 3.53 -6.93
C LEU A 83 8.12 3.29 -6.17
N TYR A 84 8.97 4.31 -6.01
CA TYR A 84 10.17 4.19 -5.18
C TYR A 84 9.87 4.23 -3.68
N THR A 85 8.98 5.12 -3.25
CA THR A 85 8.54 5.24 -1.86
C THR A 85 7.86 3.96 -1.41
N ASP A 86 7.18 3.30 -2.33
CA ASP A 86 6.44 2.09 -2.07
C ASP A 86 7.37 0.91 -1.67
N PHE A 87 8.62 0.86 -2.15
CA PHE A 87 9.62 -0.10 -1.63
C PHE A 87 9.91 0.06 -0.12
N LEU A 88 9.67 1.25 0.45
CA LEU A 88 9.75 1.47 1.90
C LEU A 88 8.41 1.20 2.60
N TYR A 89 7.30 1.46 1.92
CA TYR A 89 5.95 1.17 2.41
C TYR A 89 5.72 -0.34 2.56
N MET A 90 6.12 -1.15 1.56
CA MET A 90 5.82 -2.58 1.54
C MET A 90 6.36 -3.33 2.77
N PRO A 91 7.64 -3.21 3.18
CA PRO A 91 8.10 -3.85 4.41
C PRO A 91 7.33 -3.34 5.63
N GLY A 92 6.97 -2.06 5.67
CA GLY A 92 6.13 -1.50 6.73
C GLY A 92 4.77 -2.20 6.83
N VAL A 93 4.06 -2.37 5.72
CA VAL A 93 2.75 -3.04 5.67
C VAL A 93 2.88 -4.53 5.98
N TYR A 94 3.63 -5.26 5.14
CA TYR A 94 3.63 -6.73 5.18
C TYR A 94 4.28 -7.26 6.44
N LEU A 95 5.31 -6.59 6.98
CA LEU A 95 5.90 -6.99 8.26
C LEU A 95 4.96 -6.70 9.43
N SER A 96 4.20 -5.60 9.40
CA SER A 96 3.19 -5.33 10.42
C SER A 96 2.10 -6.42 10.42
N ILE A 97 1.55 -6.77 9.25
CA ILE A 97 0.54 -7.82 9.13
C ILE A 97 1.12 -9.18 9.51
N HIS A 98 2.37 -9.45 9.14
CA HIS A 98 3.07 -10.68 9.50
C HIS A 98 3.17 -10.84 11.01
N ILE A 99 3.62 -9.80 11.72
CA ILE A 99 3.76 -9.81 13.19
C ILE A 99 2.40 -9.95 13.85
N LEU A 100 1.39 -9.22 13.37
CA LEU A 100 0.01 -9.33 13.85
C LEU A 100 -0.50 -10.77 13.77
N CYS A 101 -0.42 -11.39 12.58
CA CYS A 101 -0.86 -12.76 12.39
C CYS A 101 -0.03 -13.75 13.22
N HIS A 102 1.28 -13.53 13.34
CA HIS A 102 2.17 -14.39 14.13
C HIS A 102 1.83 -14.35 15.61
N GLU A 103 1.65 -13.16 16.19
CA GLU A 103 1.29 -13.02 17.61
C GLU A 103 -0.10 -13.57 17.89
N VAL A 104 -1.05 -13.39 16.97
CA VAL A 104 -2.36 -14.04 17.07
C VAL A 104 -2.23 -15.55 17.04
N SER A 105 -1.43 -16.14 16.14
CA SER A 105 -1.32 -17.61 16.04
C SER A 105 -0.86 -18.25 17.36
N ARG A 106 0.02 -17.58 18.11
CA ARG A 106 0.51 -18.04 19.42
C ARG A 106 -0.56 -18.13 20.50
N THR A 107 -1.68 -17.42 20.33
CA THR A 107 -2.84 -17.48 21.24
C THR A 107 -3.86 -18.56 20.85
N GLN A 108 -3.70 -19.17 19.68
CA GLN A 108 -4.63 -20.12 19.11
C GLN A 108 -4.09 -21.55 19.17
N HIS A 109 -4.99 -22.53 19.05
CA HIS A 109 -4.65 -23.94 18.96
C HIS A 109 -5.30 -24.58 17.72
N GLY A 110 -4.79 -25.74 17.30
CA GLY A 110 -5.34 -26.52 16.18
C GLY A 110 -5.41 -25.71 14.88
N TRP A 111 -6.61 -25.62 14.30
CA TRP A 111 -6.82 -24.98 12.99
C TRP A 111 -6.53 -23.47 13.00
N GLY A 112 -6.85 -22.76 14.10
CA GLY A 112 -6.56 -21.33 14.22
C GLY A 112 -5.07 -21.04 14.16
N PHE A 113 -4.24 -21.84 14.84
CA PHE A 113 -2.79 -21.75 14.78
C PHE A 113 -2.28 -21.93 13.35
N ALA A 114 -2.76 -22.95 12.64
CA ALA A 114 -2.35 -23.24 11.26
C ALA A 114 -2.75 -22.10 10.30
N LEU A 115 -3.99 -21.60 10.39
CA LEU A 115 -4.49 -20.51 9.56
C LEU A 115 -3.66 -19.23 9.73
N PHE A 116 -3.46 -18.78 10.97
CA PHE A 116 -2.73 -17.54 11.22
C PHE A 116 -1.23 -17.66 10.91
N THR A 117 -0.64 -18.85 11.10
CA THR A 117 0.72 -19.12 10.64
C THR A 117 0.82 -19.06 9.12
N PHE A 118 -0.14 -19.63 8.40
CA PHE A 118 -0.21 -19.53 6.94
C PHE A 118 -0.36 -18.08 6.48
N LEU A 119 -1.29 -17.30 7.06
CA LEU A 119 -1.49 -15.89 6.72
C LEU A 119 -0.25 -15.04 7.03
N SER A 120 0.43 -15.33 8.14
CA SER A 120 1.69 -14.67 8.51
C SER A 120 2.79 -14.93 7.49
N MET A 121 2.96 -16.17 7.03
CA MET A 121 3.93 -16.51 5.98
C MET A 121 3.51 -15.99 4.60
N GLY A 122 2.20 -15.95 4.31
CA GLY A 122 1.64 -15.42 3.08
C GLY A 122 1.94 -13.93 2.84
N GLN A 123 2.30 -13.18 3.89
CA GLN A 123 2.74 -11.79 3.74
C GLN A 123 4.06 -11.69 2.97
N PHE A 124 4.96 -12.68 3.06
CA PHE A 124 6.18 -12.69 2.24
C PHE A 124 5.87 -12.89 0.75
N ILE A 125 4.84 -13.69 0.43
CA ILE A 125 4.37 -13.86 -0.95
C ILE A 125 3.80 -12.54 -1.47
N SER A 126 2.95 -11.89 -0.67
CA SER A 126 2.36 -10.59 -1.02
C SER A 126 3.44 -9.53 -1.24
N TRP A 127 4.43 -9.47 -0.35
CA TRP A 127 5.59 -8.60 -0.48
C TRP A 127 6.38 -8.83 -1.77
N LEU A 128 6.63 -10.09 -2.12
CA LEU A 128 7.33 -10.42 -3.37
C LEU A 128 6.53 -10.04 -4.61
N CYS A 129 5.21 -10.27 -4.60
CA CYS A 129 4.31 -9.83 -5.67
C CYS A 129 4.39 -8.31 -5.88
N ASP A 130 4.36 -7.54 -4.80
CA ASP A 130 4.43 -6.07 -4.83
C ASP A 130 5.79 -5.56 -5.38
N ILE A 131 6.90 -6.21 -5.00
CA ILE A 131 8.22 -5.91 -5.56
C ILE A 131 8.23 -6.14 -7.08
N ILE A 132 7.72 -7.30 -7.53
CA ILE A 132 7.65 -7.66 -8.95
C ILE A 132 6.80 -6.64 -9.72
N GLU A 133 5.66 -6.25 -9.15
CA GLU A 133 4.77 -5.26 -9.71
C GLU A 133 5.45 -3.91 -9.89
N ASN A 134 6.10 -3.37 -8.86
CA ASN A 134 6.74 -2.08 -8.94
C ASN A 134 7.90 -2.05 -9.94
N PHE A 135 8.69 -3.12 -10.03
CA PHE A 135 9.68 -3.25 -11.09
C PHE A 135 9.03 -3.30 -12.48
N TYR A 136 7.91 -4.02 -12.63
CA TYR A 136 7.15 -4.09 -13.87
C TYR A 136 6.64 -2.70 -14.28
N LEU A 137 5.99 -1.96 -13.38
CA LEU A 137 5.46 -0.62 -13.62
C LEU A 137 6.57 0.39 -13.94
N LEU A 138 7.66 0.41 -13.16
CA LEU A 138 8.82 1.28 -13.42
C LEU A 138 9.42 1.03 -14.81
N ARG A 139 9.56 -0.24 -15.20
CA ARG A 139 10.04 -0.64 -16.53
C ARG A 139 9.07 -0.20 -17.63
N LYS A 140 7.76 -0.35 -17.40
CA LYS A 140 6.71 0.01 -18.36
C LYS A 140 6.67 1.52 -18.61
N ILE A 141 6.74 2.32 -17.54
CA ILE A 141 6.83 3.78 -17.62
C ILE A 141 8.07 4.18 -18.40
N ARG A 142 9.25 3.64 -18.07
CA ARG A 142 10.51 3.96 -18.77
C ARG A 142 10.46 3.66 -20.26
N ARG A 143 9.85 2.54 -20.66
CA ARG A 143 9.80 2.09 -22.06
C ARG A 143 8.59 2.62 -22.84
N ARG A 144 7.73 3.45 -22.24
CA ARG A 144 6.43 3.87 -22.82
C ARG A 144 5.65 2.66 -23.33
N GLY A 145 5.62 1.63 -22.49
CA GLY A 145 5.59 0.25 -22.94
C GLY A 145 4.44 -0.10 -23.90
N PRO A 146 4.67 -1.06 -24.82
CA PRO A 146 3.68 -1.49 -25.81
C PRO A 146 2.44 -2.12 -25.18
N ALA A 147 1.43 -2.40 -26.00
CA ALA A 147 0.21 -3.09 -25.57
C ALA A 147 0.53 -4.37 -24.77
N ILE A 148 -0.28 -4.65 -23.75
CA ILE A 148 -0.14 -5.84 -22.91
C ILE A 148 -0.95 -6.97 -23.55
N SER A 149 -0.36 -8.15 -23.67
CA SER A 149 -1.09 -9.32 -24.15
C SER A 149 -2.21 -9.71 -23.17
N ARG A 150 -3.23 -10.44 -23.64
CA ARG A 150 -4.33 -10.90 -22.76
C ARG A 150 -3.82 -11.81 -21.65
N LEU A 151 -2.80 -12.64 -21.93
CA LEU A 151 -2.22 -13.56 -20.95
C LEU A 151 -1.45 -12.81 -19.86
N GLU A 152 -0.60 -11.86 -20.24
CA GLU A 152 0.13 -11.00 -19.29
C GLU A 152 -0.84 -10.22 -18.40
N HIS A 153 -1.93 -9.70 -18.98
CA HIS A 153 -2.93 -8.97 -18.22
C HIS A 153 -3.67 -9.86 -17.19
N LYS A 154 -4.04 -11.09 -17.58
CA LYS A 154 -4.64 -12.06 -16.65
C LYS A 154 -3.67 -12.45 -15.53
N ALA A 155 -2.39 -12.66 -15.87
CA ALA A 155 -1.36 -12.97 -14.88
C ALA A 155 -1.19 -11.80 -13.88
N TYR A 156 -1.19 -10.57 -14.38
CA TYR A 156 -1.15 -9.36 -13.56
C TYR A 156 -2.35 -9.28 -12.60
N GLN A 157 -3.58 -9.46 -13.11
CA GLN A 157 -4.79 -9.46 -12.27
C GLN A 157 -4.79 -10.57 -11.22
N LEU A 158 -4.32 -11.77 -11.57
CA LEU A 158 -4.22 -12.87 -10.61
C LEU A 158 -3.19 -12.56 -9.51
N MET A 159 -2.04 -11.98 -9.88
CA MET A 159 -1.02 -11.55 -8.92
C MET A 159 -1.60 -10.52 -7.94
N GLU A 160 -2.32 -9.52 -8.45
CA GLU A 160 -2.98 -8.51 -7.61
C GLU A 160 -4.03 -9.12 -6.68
N LEU A 161 -4.86 -10.04 -7.20
CA LEU A 161 -5.86 -10.73 -6.40
C LEU A 161 -5.22 -11.53 -5.25
N VAL A 162 -4.13 -12.24 -5.53
CA VAL A 162 -3.40 -13.01 -4.51
C VAL A 162 -2.77 -12.07 -3.47
N LYS A 163 -2.09 -11.01 -3.92
CA LYS A 163 -1.43 -10.01 -3.07
C LYS A 163 -2.43 -9.36 -2.12
N TRP A 164 -3.48 -8.75 -2.65
CA TRP A 164 -4.50 -8.06 -1.87
C TRP A 164 -5.33 -9.04 -1.04
N GLY A 165 -5.65 -10.22 -1.57
CA GLY A 165 -6.40 -11.24 -0.85
C GLY A 165 -5.68 -11.70 0.43
N LEU A 166 -4.38 -12.00 0.34
CA LEU A 166 -3.56 -12.40 1.49
C LEU A 166 -3.36 -11.25 2.49
N ALA A 167 -3.10 -10.03 2.00
CA ALA A 167 -2.91 -8.86 2.85
C ALA A 167 -4.18 -8.50 3.62
N LEU A 168 -5.33 -8.41 2.94
CA LEU A 168 -6.62 -8.07 3.55
C LEU A 168 -7.12 -9.16 4.50
N ALA A 169 -6.98 -10.44 4.12
CA ALA A 169 -7.35 -11.54 5.01
C ALA A 169 -6.47 -11.55 6.28
N GLY A 170 -5.15 -11.37 6.13
CA GLY A 170 -4.23 -11.28 7.26
C GLY A 170 -4.53 -10.11 8.19
N ALA A 171 -4.68 -8.91 7.63
CA ALA A 171 -4.96 -7.70 8.41
C ALA A 171 -6.34 -7.79 9.11
N GLY A 172 -7.38 -8.13 8.37
CA GLY A 172 -8.76 -8.17 8.87
C GLY A 172 -8.98 -9.26 9.92
N LEU A 173 -8.60 -10.51 9.62
CA LEU A 173 -8.74 -11.62 10.56
C LEU A 173 -7.79 -11.48 11.75
N GLY A 174 -6.56 -11.03 11.52
CA GLY A 174 -5.57 -10.81 12.57
C GLY A 174 -6.01 -9.75 13.56
N ALA A 175 -6.46 -8.58 13.07
CA ALA A 175 -6.94 -7.52 13.94
C ALA A 175 -8.19 -7.93 14.72
N SER A 176 -9.15 -8.59 14.06
CA SER A 176 -10.38 -9.06 14.70
C SER A 176 -10.09 -10.08 15.82
N MET A 177 -9.20 -11.04 15.55
CA MET A 177 -8.84 -12.05 16.54
C MET A 177 -8.00 -11.48 17.68
N LEU A 178 -7.13 -10.50 17.41
CA LEU A 178 -6.40 -9.80 18.47
C LEU A 178 -7.35 -9.08 19.43
N VAL A 179 -8.34 -8.36 18.90
CA VAL A 179 -9.37 -7.70 19.70
C VAL A 179 -10.18 -8.72 20.50
N TYR A 180 -10.57 -9.83 19.88
CA TYR A 180 -11.28 -10.91 20.58
C TYR A 180 -10.45 -11.49 21.74
N ALA A 181 -9.17 -11.78 21.50
CA ALA A 181 -8.26 -12.28 22.52
C ALA A 181 -8.05 -11.27 23.68
N TRP A 182 -8.08 -9.96 23.39
CA TRP A 182 -8.09 -8.94 24.46
C TRP A 182 -9.34 -8.96 25.31
N LEU A 183 -10.52 -9.08 24.70
CA LEU A 183 -11.78 -9.16 25.44
C LEU A 183 -11.83 -10.37 26.38
N LEU A 184 -11.11 -11.45 26.02
CA LEU A 184 -10.95 -12.64 26.86
C LEU A 184 -9.82 -12.55 27.88
N GLY A 185 -8.99 -11.49 27.85
CA GLY A 185 -7.84 -11.34 28.74
C GLY A 185 -6.70 -12.34 28.48
N THR A 186 -6.64 -12.95 27.30
CA THR A 186 -5.62 -13.98 26.97
C THR A 186 -4.32 -13.40 26.41
N VAL A 187 -4.30 -12.10 26.07
CA VAL A 187 -3.11 -11.41 25.54
C VAL A 187 -2.43 -10.60 26.63
N ARG A 188 -1.11 -10.51 26.54
CA ARG A 188 -0.26 -9.74 27.47
C ARG A 188 -0.64 -8.26 27.49
N ALA A 189 -0.65 -7.65 28.67
CA ALA A 189 -0.94 -6.22 28.86
C ALA A 189 -0.01 -5.27 28.07
N GLU A 190 1.19 -5.71 27.70
CA GLU A 190 2.12 -4.94 26.87
C GLU A 190 1.54 -4.62 25.48
N SER A 191 0.75 -5.53 24.91
CA SER A 191 0.10 -5.34 23.61
C SER A 191 -0.91 -4.18 23.63
N LEU A 192 -1.57 -3.91 24.76
CA LEU A 192 -2.50 -2.79 24.93
C LEU A 192 -1.76 -1.44 24.89
N ARG A 193 -0.58 -1.37 25.51
CA ARG A 193 0.24 -0.14 25.47
C ARG A 193 0.66 0.17 24.03
N VAL A 194 1.11 -0.84 23.29
CA VAL A 194 1.49 -0.68 21.89
C VAL A 194 0.29 -0.31 21.01
N LEU A 195 -0.88 -0.91 21.23
CA LEU A 195 -2.10 -0.47 20.55
C LEU A 195 -2.40 1.00 20.79
N GLY A 196 -2.30 1.47 22.05
CA GLY A 196 -2.48 2.88 22.38
C GLY A 196 -1.58 3.77 21.52
N TRP A 197 -0.30 3.41 21.38
CA TRP A 197 0.63 4.12 20.51
C TRP A 197 0.27 4.04 19.02
N VAL A 198 -0.21 2.88 18.54
CA VAL A 198 -0.68 2.69 17.15
C VAL A 198 -1.90 3.58 16.86
N ILE A 199 -2.84 3.70 17.80
CA ILE A 199 -4.00 4.58 17.69
C ILE A 199 -3.53 6.03 17.63
N VAL A 200 -2.67 6.45 18.56
CA VAL A 200 -2.10 7.82 18.57
C VAL A 200 -1.39 8.13 17.26
N ALA A 201 -0.52 7.24 16.78
CA ALA A 201 0.19 7.42 15.51
C ALA A 201 -0.77 7.54 14.31
N THR A 202 -1.82 6.71 14.27
CA THR A 202 -2.85 6.74 13.22
C THR A 202 -3.67 8.04 13.25
N VAL A 203 -4.01 8.54 14.45
CA VAL A 203 -4.70 9.82 14.61
C VAL A 203 -3.83 10.98 14.16
N VAL A 204 -2.55 11.01 14.59
CA VAL A 204 -1.58 12.03 14.16
C VAL A 204 -1.42 12.03 12.64
N TYR A 205 -1.27 10.84 12.03
CA TYR A 205 -1.27 10.68 10.58
C TYR A 205 -2.51 11.30 9.94
N GLY A 206 -3.70 11.01 10.46
CA GLY A 206 -4.97 11.51 9.93
C GLY A 206 -5.06 13.04 9.95
N VAL A 207 -4.65 13.65 11.08
CA VAL A 207 -4.60 15.11 11.23
C VAL A 207 -3.61 15.72 10.25
N LEU A 208 -2.38 15.18 10.15
CA LEU A 208 -1.37 15.68 9.21
C LEU A 208 -1.86 15.58 7.77
N ASN A 209 -2.42 14.44 7.38
CA ASN A 209 -2.96 14.24 6.03
C ASN A 209 -4.07 15.24 5.71
N ALA A 210 -4.98 15.50 6.66
CA ALA A 210 -6.05 16.49 6.50
C ALA A 210 -5.50 17.91 6.33
N VAL A 211 -4.53 18.31 7.15
CA VAL A 211 -3.86 19.63 7.05
C VAL A 211 -3.19 19.79 5.69
N PHE A 212 -2.43 18.80 5.24
CA PHE A 212 -1.79 18.84 3.94
C PHE A 212 -2.78 18.83 2.77
N ASN A 213 -3.97 18.24 2.93
CA ASN A 213 -5.00 18.20 1.88
C ASN A 213 -5.77 19.53 1.78
N LYS A 214 -6.00 20.24 2.90
CA LYS A 214 -6.74 21.51 2.91
C LYS A 214 -6.04 22.64 2.15
N GLN A 215 -4.71 22.63 2.09
CA GLN A 215 -3.91 23.64 1.36
C GLN A 215 -4.09 23.59 -0.18
N ARG A 216 -4.93 22.69 -0.72
CA ARG A 216 -5.06 22.35 -2.14
C ARG A 216 -6.14 23.12 -2.92
N GLU A 217 -7.22 23.56 -2.28
CA GLU A 217 -8.35 24.20 -2.98
C GLU A 217 -7.98 25.42 -3.86
N PRO A 218 -6.97 26.25 -3.52
CA PRO A 218 -6.64 27.43 -4.34
C PRO A 218 -5.98 27.09 -5.69
N ASP A 219 -5.12 26.08 -5.75
CA ASP A 219 -4.26 25.81 -6.92
C ASP A 219 -5.03 25.13 -8.07
N ASN A 220 -6.05 24.33 -7.75
CA ASN A 220 -6.86 23.63 -8.75
C ASN A 220 -7.85 24.56 -9.46
N ALA A 221 -8.31 25.62 -8.81
CA ALA A 221 -9.15 26.65 -9.43
C ALA A 221 -8.40 27.37 -10.55
N ALA A 222 -7.08 27.56 -10.42
CA ALA A 222 -6.26 28.20 -11.43
C ALA A 222 -6.02 27.34 -12.70
N LEU A 223 -6.13 26.01 -12.59
CA LEU A 223 -5.93 25.07 -13.71
C LEU A 223 -7.18 24.85 -14.57
N GLN A 224 -8.37 25.22 -14.09
CA GLN A 224 -9.63 25.11 -14.84
C GLN A 224 -9.98 26.36 -15.67
N VAL A 225 -9.20 27.43 -15.56
CA VAL A 225 -9.49 28.74 -16.18
C VAL A 225 -8.70 28.96 -17.50
N LYS A 226 -8.05 27.92 -18.04
CA LYS A 226 -7.31 27.97 -19.31
C LYS A 226 -7.61 26.77 -20.18
#